data_AF-A0A957TK50-F1
#
_entry.id   AF-A0A957TK50-F1
#
_cell.length_a   1.000
_cell.length_b   1.000
_cell.length_c   1.000
_cell.angle_alpha   90.00
_cell.angle_beta   90.00
_cell.angle_gamma   90.00
#
_symmetry.space_group_name_H-M   'P 1'
#
loop_
_entity.id
_entity.type
_entity.pdbx_description
1 polymer ?
#
loop_
_entity_poly.entity_id
_entity_poly.type
_entity_poly.pdbx_seq_one_letter_code
_entity_poly.pdbx_strand_id
1 'polypeptide(L)'
;MNNRERFNATMHYQSRDRAPITDFGFWTETFPLWYKQGLPRRIKYSYAKSNHVSYFGMDFGLDAISRSTDVRVGLSPHFRPKILEDRDDHEIVQQS
;
A
#
# COMPACT_ATOMS: atom_id res chain seq x y z
N MET A 1 18.19 2.02 -15.22
CA MET A 1 18.34 1.92 -13.75
C MET A 1 17.26 0.98 -13.22
N ASN A 2 17.59 0.06 -12.32
CA ASN A 2 16.59 -0.79 -11.66
C ASN A 2 15.99 -0.09 -10.42
N ASN A 3 14.95 -0.68 -9.81
CA ASN A 3 14.22 -0.04 -8.70
C ASN A 3 15.11 0.20 -7.48
N ARG A 4 16.06 -0.70 -7.19
CA ARG A 4 17.02 -0.56 -6.08
C ARG A 4 18.00 0.58 -6.32
N GLU A 5 18.58 0.64 -7.51
CA GLU A 5 19.48 1.72 -7.93
C GLU A 5 18.78 3.07 -7.88
N ARG A 6 17.55 3.15 -8.39
CA ARG A 6 16.73 4.38 -8.40
C ARG A 6 16.41 4.86 -6.99
N PHE A 7 16.02 3.94 -6.11
CA PHE A 7 15.79 4.27 -4.70
C PHE A 7 17.05 4.81 -4.04
N ASN A 8 18.18 4.10 -4.17
CA ASN A 8 19.45 4.52 -3.56
C ASN A 8 19.93 5.88 -4.10
N ALA A 9 19.89 6.09 -5.43
CA ALA A 9 20.26 7.37 -6.02
C ALA A 9 19.33 8.51 -5.54
N THR A 10 18.05 8.21 -5.32
CA THR A 10 17.10 9.18 -4.74
C THR A 10 17.46 9.56 -3.32
N MET A 11 17.72 8.57 -2.45
CA MET A 11 18.03 8.80 -1.03
C MET A 11 19.39 9.49 -0.82
N HIS A 12 20.31 9.37 -1.78
CA HIS A 12 21.65 9.98 -1.71
C HIS A 12 21.81 11.20 -2.62
N TYR A 13 20.72 11.77 -3.15
CA TYR A 13 20.74 12.97 -4.01
C TYR A 13 21.64 12.85 -5.26
N GLN A 14 21.72 11.66 -5.83
CA GLN A 14 22.49 11.38 -7.04
C GLN A 14 21.62 11.50 -8.30
N SER A 15 22.29 11.54 -9.46
CA SER A 15 21.62 11.49 -10.76
C SER A 15 20.82 10.20 -10.92
N ARG A 16 19.62 10.31 -11.51
CA ARG A 16 18.66 9.21 -11.68
C ARG A 16 17.79 9.43 -12.92
N ASP A 17 17.20 8.36 -13.43
CA ASP A 17 16.35 8.39 -14.63
C ASP A 17 14.95 8.99 -14.37
N ARG A 18 14.38 8.77 -13.18
CA ARG A 18 13.16 9.43 -12.67
C ARG A 18 13.07 9.30 -11.15
N ALA A 19 12.11 10.00 -10.53
CA ALA A 19 11.76 9.75 -9.13
C ALA A 19 11.11 8.36 -8.98
N PRO A 20 11.37 7.63 -7.88
CA PRO A 20 10.69 6.39 -7.56
C PRO A 20 9.21 6.66 -7.27
N ILE A 21 8.36 5.75 -7.74
CA ILE A 21 6.91 5.76 -7.51
C ILE A 21 6.61 4.58 -6.61
N THR A 22 6.08 4.87 -5.42
CA THR A 22 5.73 3.89 -4.39
C THR A 22 4.46 4.34 -3.68
N ASP A 23 3.66 3.37 -3.23
CA ASP A 23 2.45 3.60 -2.44
C ASP A 23 2.62 3.08 -1.00
N PHE A 24 1.91 3.71 -0.07
CA PHE A 24 1.81 3.29 1.33
C PHE A 24 0.58 2.40 1.59
N GLY A 25 -0.05 1.90 0.53
CA GLY A 25 -1.35 1.26 0.57
C GLY A 25 -2.50 2.20 0.23
N PHE A 26 -3.69 1.62 0.22
CA PHE A 26 -4.93 2.30 -0.11
C PHE A 26 -5.97 2.03 0.98
N TRP A 27 -6.87 2.99 1.18
CA TRP A 27 -8.08 2.77 1.97
C TRP A 27 -8.92 1.62 1.41
N THR A 28 -9.65 0.94 2.27
CA THR A 28 -10.45 -0.25 1.94
C THR A 28 -11.49 0.04 0.85
N GLU A 29 -11.94 1.28 0.78
CA GLU A 29 -12.96 1.82 -0.11
C GLU A 29 -12.40 2.16 -1.50
N THR A 30 -11.09 2.43 -1.60
CA THR A 30 -10.45 2.95 -2.81
C THR A 30 -10.62 2.01 -4.01
N PHE A 31 -10.28 0.73 -3.86
CA PHE A 31 -10.40 -0.25 -4.96
C PHE A 31 -11.85 -0.51 -5.37
N PRO A 32 -12.81 -0.71 -4.42
CA PRO A 32 -14.23 -0.74 -4.73
C PRO A 32 -14.71 0.45 -5.57
N LEU A 33 -14.27 1.67 -5.25
CA LEU A 33 -14.60 2.87 -6.01
C LEU A 33 -13.96 2.84 -7.40
N TRP A 34 -12.66 2.53 -7.49
CA TRP A 34 -11.94 2.48 -8.76
C TRP A 34 -12.50 1.43 -9.72
N TYR A 35 -13.00 0.31 -9.22
CA TYR A 35 -13.71 -0.67 -10.06
C TYR A 35 -14.96 -0.07 -10.72
N LYS A 36 -15.69 0.81 -10.04
CA LYS A 36 -16.84 1.53 -10.62
C LYS A 36 -16.39 2.57 -11.66
N GLN A 37 -15.15 3.06 -11.55
CA GLN A 37 -14.53 4.03 -12.45
C GLN A 37 -13.76 3.37 -13.62
N GLY A 38 -13.76 2.04 -13.72
CA GLY A 38 -13.18 1.32 -14.86
C GLY A 38 -11.88 0.55 -14.58
N LEU A 39 -11.41 0.48 -13.33
CA LEU A 39 -10.29 -0.39 -12.98
C LEU A 39 -10.65 -1.86 -13.26
N PRO A 40 -9.81 -2.64 -13.97
CA PRO A 40 -10.11 -4.04 -14.22
C PRO A 40 -10.15 -4.86 -12.92
N ARG A 41 -11.16 -5.71 -12.74
CA ARG A 41 -11.34 -6.52 -11.51
C ARG A 41 -10.23 -7.53 -11.21
N ARG A 42 -9.38 -7.83 -12.20
CA ARG A 42 -8.18 -8.65 -12.01
C ARG A 42 -7.09 -7.89 -11.24
N ILE A 43 -7.14 -6.56 -11.21
CA ILE A 43 -6.21 -5.73 -10.46
C ILE A 43 -6.70 -5.63 -9.02
N LYS A 44 -5.85 -6.00 -8.07
CA LYS A 44 -6.19 -6.14 -6.66
C LYS A 44 -5.08 -5.56 -5.81
N TYR A 45 -5.50 -4.95 -4.72
CA TYR A 45 -4.64 -4.56 -3.61
C TYR A 45 -5.00 -5.40 -2.39
N SER A 46 -3.99 -5.98 -1.76
CA SER A 46 -4.06 -6.53 -0.41
C SER A 46 -2.64 -6.57 0.15
N TYR A 47 -2.48 -6.42 1.46
CA TYR A 47 -1.18 -6.51 2.12
C TYR A 47 -0.48 -7.87 1.97
N ALA A 48 -1.21 -8.91 1.54
CA ALA A 48 -0.68 -10.25 1.31
C ALA A 48 -0.27 -10.49 -0.15
N LYS A 49 -1.10 -10.05 -1.11
CA LYS A 49 -0.91 -10.31 -2.55
C LYS A 49 -1.55 -9.20 -3.36
N SER A 50 -0.72 -8.29 -3.85
CA SER A 50 -1.11 -7.17 -4.69
C SER A 50 -0.51 -7.32 -6.09
N ASN A 51 -1.19 -6.78 -7.11
CA ASN A 51 -0.67 -6.71 -8.48
C ASN A 51 -0.83 -5.31 -9.11
N HIS A 52 -1.29 -4.35 -8.32
CA HIS A 52 -1.46 -2.96 -8.72
C HIS A 52 -0.12 -2.27 -9.00
N VAL A 53 0.95 -2.65 -8.29
CA VAL A 53 2.32 -2.15 -8.52
C VAL A 53 2.72 -2.28 -9.99
N SER A 54 2.51 -3.46 -10.57
CA SER A 54 2.81 -3.72 -11.97
C SER A 54 1.84 -2.98 -12.91
N TYR A 55 0.55 -2.94 -12.57
CA TYR A 55 -0.46 -2.29 -13.40
C TYR A 55 -0.26 -0.78 -13.53
N PHE A 56 0.13 -0.11 -12.44
CA PHE A 56 0.38 1.33 -12.41
C PHE A 56 1.82 1.71 -12.77
N GLY A 57 2.69 0.75 -13.08
CA GLY A 57 4.09 1.01 -13.45
C GLY A 57 4.94 1.54 -12.29
N MET A 58 4.62 1.15 -11.07
CA MET A 58 5.31 1.57 -9.85
C MET A 58 6.60 0.76 -9.61
N ASP A 59 7.50 1.31 -8.81
CA ASP A 59 8.76 0.65 -8.45
C ASP A 59 8.55 -0.47 -7.43
N PHE A 60 7.77 -0.21 -6.39
CA PHE A 60 7.42 -1.17 -5.35
C PHE A 60 6.22 -0.65 -4.55
N GLY A 61 5.49 -1.56 -3.91
CA GLY A 61 4.48 -1.24 -2.90
C GLY A 61 5.01 -1.56 -1.51
N LEU A 62 4.59 -0.82 -0.50
CA LEU A 62 5.03 -1.07 0.88
C LEU A 62 4.68 -2.49 1.34
N ASP A 63 3.60 -3.08 0.82
CA ASP A 63 3.18 -4.47 1.08
C ASP A 63 4.21 -5.52 0.64
N ALA A 64 4.99 -5.23 -0.41
CA ALA A 64 6.09 -6.09 -0.84
C ALA A 64 7.28 -6.00 0.12
N ILE A 65 7.54 -4.80 0.66
CA ILE A 65 8.62 -4.56 1.63
C ILE A 65 8.25 -5.15 3.00
N SER A 66 7.02 -4.96 3.48
CA SER A 66 6.57 -5.49 4.77
C SER A 66 6.64 -7.02 4.84
N ARG A 67 6.62 -7.71 3.69
CA ARG A 67 6.80 -9.18 3.62
C ARG A 67 8.25 -9.61 3.43
N SER A 68 9.20 -8.69 3.23
CA SER A 68 10.58 -9.08 2.92
C SER A 68 11.31 -9.72 4.11
N THR A 69 10.75 -9.64 5.32
CA THR A 69 11.40 -10.11 6.55
C THR A 69 10.64 -11.24 7.26
N ASP A 70 9.49 -11.70 6.74
CA ASP A 70 8.59 -12.68 7.39
C ASP A 70 8.22 -12.36 8.87
N VAL A 71 8.38 -11.09 9.28
CA VAL A 71 8.05 -10.64 10.62
C VAL A 71 6.58 -10.21 10.67
N ARG A 72 5.86 -10.63 11.71
CA ARG A 72 4.55 -10.04 12.03
C ARG A 72 4.76 -8.65 12.63
N VAL A 73 4.34 -7.63 11.90
CA VAL A 73 4.40 -6.24 12.35
C VAL A 73 3.05 -5.86 12.96
N GLY A 74 3.05 -5.30 14.18
CA GLY A 74 1.85 -4.87 14.90
C GLY A 74 1.64 -5.59 16.23
N LEU A 75 0.46 -5.42 16.80
CA LEU A 75 0.08 -6.06 18.07
C LEU A 75 -0.22 -7.55 17.88
N SER A 76 0.25 -8.37 18.82
CA SER A 76 0.00 -9.81 18.85
C SER A 76 -0.43 -10.22 20.27
N PRO A 77 -1.72 -10.46 20.53
CA PRO A 77 -2.82 -10.51 19.56
C PRO A 77 -3.20 -9.12 19.02
N HIS A 78 -3.83 -9.09 17.85
CA HIS A 78 -4.48 -7.89 17.35
C HIS A 78 -5.79 -7.66 18.10
N PHE A 79 -6.13 -6.41 18.37
CA PHE A 79 -7.46 -6.06 18.86
C PHE A 79 -8.49 -6.23 17.75
N ARG A 80 -9.72 -6.60 18.10
CA ARG A 80 -10.83 -6.59 17.14
C ARG A 80 -11.37 -5.16 17.08
N PRO A 81 -11.24 -4.44 15.95
CA PRO A 81 -11.79 -3.11 15.86
C PRO A 81 -13.31 -3.17 15.83
N LYS A 82 -13.95 -2.25 16.55
CA LYS A 82 -15.38 -1.96 16.45
C LYS A 82 -15.54 -0.47 16.14
N ILE A 83 -16.09 -0.17 14.97
CA ILE A 83 -16.46 1.20 14.60
C ILE A 83 -17.64 1.60 15.49
N LEU A 84 -17.45 2.63 16.30
CA LEU A 84 -18.49 3.19 17.18
C LEU A 84 -19.27 4.30 16.46
N GLU A 85 -18.58 5.07 15.63
CA GLU A 85 -19.15 6.17 14.84
C GLU A 85 -18.33 6.33 13.55
N ASP A 86 -19.02 6.60 12.44
CA ASP A 86 -18.44 6.90 11.12
C ASP A 86 -19.02 8.24 10.65
N ARG A 87 -18.14 9.17 10.31
CA ARG A 87 -18.46 10.54 9.88
C ARG A 87 -17.91 10.84 8.48
N ASP A 88 -17.63 9.82 7.68
CA ASP A 88 -17.03 9.89 6.32
C ASP A 88 -15.56 10.31 6.33
N ASP A 89 -15.21 11.45 6.95
CA ASP A 89 -13.83 11.92 7.04
C ASP A 89 -13.03 11.32 8.22
N HIS A 90 -13.72 10.75 9.21
CA HIS A 90 -13.12 10.01 10.31
C HIS A 90 -14.05 8.98 10.94
N GLU A 91 -13.43 7.98 11.57
CA GLU A 91 -14.11 6.97 12.37
C GLU A 91 -13.66 7.05 13.84
N ILE A 92 -14.60 6.87 14.77
CA ILE A 92 -14.28 6.59 16.17
C ILE A 92 -14.27 5.08 16.35
N VAL A 93 -13.09 4.52 16.64
CA VAL A 93 -12.90 3.07 16.71
C VAL A 93 -12.53 2.65 18.12
N GLN A 94 -13.24 1.64 18.64
CA GLN A 94 -12.87 0.94 19.87
C GLN A 94 -11.99 -0.26 19.52
N GLN A 95 -10.88 -0.40 20.21
CA GLN A 95 -10.04 -1.59 20.21
C GLN A 95 -10.40 -2.43 21.45
N SER A 96 -11.02 -3.59 21.25
CA SER A 96 -11.39 -4.56 22.30
C SER A 96 -10.52 -5.81 22.26
#